data_AF-A0A352Z150-F1
#
_entry.id   AF-A0A352Z150-F1
#
_cell.length_a   1.000
_cell.length_b   1.000
_cell.length_c   1.000
_cell.angle_alpha   90.00
_cell.angle_beta   90.00
_cell.angle_gamma   90.00
#
_symmetry.space_group_name_H-M   'P 1'
#
loop_
_entity.id
_entity.type
_entity.pdbx_description
1 polymer ?
#
loop_
_entity_poly.entity_id
_entity_poly.type
_entity_poly.pdbx_seq_one_letter_code
_entity_poly.pdbx_strand_id
1 'polypeptide(L)'
;MKKNIVKLLIATLVMIMIQALPLLAELKPRERNILANEAKAVDLANVLITDDSWNKLPGYNDRKFWELLPANIRQEYTNRAEEYITYDWPVVKATDYLEFIRSGDRRQQVYAACSNALISLVMGELVEGKGRFIDQIINAVWYYSEQTWWGWSAHLGSQKAGPGLPDINDPYVDLGVGEVTSNLSWTYYLFKEEFDKVHPLISKRLLQEINSKSLTPYFVRDDF
;
A
#
# COMPACT_ATOMS: atom_id res chain seq x y z
N MET A 1 14.08 -31.82 70.85
CA MET A 1 13.06 -30.89 70.30
C MET A 1 13.57 -30.03 69.15
N LYS A 2 14.64 -29.21 69.31
CA LYS A 2 15.13 -28.28 68.26
C LYS A 2 15.48 -28.93 66.90
N LYS A 3 16.13 -30.11 66.87
CA LYS A 3 16.47 -30.81 65.61
C LYS A 3 15.25 -31.25 64.78
N ASN A 4 14.14 -31.60 65.42
CA ASN A 4 12.93 -32.04 64.72
C ASN A 4 12.16 -30.85 64.13
N ILE A 5 12.22 -29.69 64.79
CA ILE A 5 11.61 -28.44 64.30
C ILE A 5 12.34 -27.94 63.06
N VAL A 6 13.68 -28.03 63.02
CA VAL A 6 14.49 -27.64 61.84
C VAL A 6 14.22 -28.56 60.66
N LYS A 7 14.12 -29.88 60.87
CA LYS A 7 13.76 -30.83 59.81
C LYS A 7 12.35 -30.60 59.27
N LEU A 8 11.40 -30.28 60.15
CA LEU A 8 10.02 -29.96 59.76
C LEU A 8 10.00 -28.67 58.94
N LEU A 9 10.67 -27.61 59.38
CA LEU A 9 10.77 -26.34 58.64
C LEU A 9 11.40 -26.52 57.26
N ILE A 10 12.48 -27.29 57.14
CA ILE A 10 13.12 -27.58 55.85
C ILE A 10 12.17 -28.37 54.95
N ALA A 11 11.48 -29.39 55.48
CA ALA A 11 10.50 -30.17 54.71
C ALA A 11 9.33 -29.30 54.23
N THR A 12 8.83 -28.39 55.07
CA THR A 12 7.76 -27.46 54.69
C THR A 12 8.24 -26.46 53.63
N LEU A 13 9.48 -25.95 53.74
CA LEU A 13 10.05 -25.02 52.74
C LEU A 13 10.25 -25.69 51.38
N VAL A 14 10.71 -26.95 51.36
CA VAL A 14 10.84 -27.73 50.13
C VAL A 14 9.47 -28.01 49.52
N MET A 15 8.46 -28.33 50.34
CA MET A 15 7.09 -28.56 49.86
C MET A 15 6.45 -27.28 49.29
N ILE A 16 6.72 -26.12 49.90
CA ILE A 16 6.28 -24.81 49.37
C ILE A 16 7.00 -24.45 48.06
N MET A 17 8.31 -24.72 47.93
CA MET A 17 9.03 -24.49 46.67
C MET A 17 8.56 -25.39 45.52
N ILE A 18 8.15 -26.63 45.81
CA ILE A 18 7.59 -27.54 44.79
C ILE A 18 6.19 -27.08 44.35
N GLN A 19 5.40 -26.48 45.26
CA GLN A 19 4.08 -25.91 44.95
C GLN A 19 4.16 -24.52 44.28
N ALA A 20 5.31 -23.84 44.39
CA ALA A 20 5.55 -22.53 43.78
C ALA A 20 6.18 -22.60 42.39
N LEU A 21 6.33 -23.79 41.79
CA LEU A 21 6.54 -23.91 40.35
C LEU A 21 5.18 -23.63 39.69
N PRO A 22 4.95 -22.45 39.08
CA PRO A 22 3.78 -22.30 38.27
C PRO A 22 3.95 -23.32 37.14
N LEU A 23 3.01 -24.25 37.04
CA LEU A 23 2.82 -25.03 35.83
C LEU A 23 2.36 -24.05 34.76
N LEU A 24 3.29 -23.23 34.25
CA LEU A 24 3.15 -22.53 32.99
C LEU A 24 3.15 -23.63 31.93
N ALA A 25 2.01 -24.29 31.78
CA ALA A 25 1.65 -24.89 30.51
C ALA A 25 1.51 -23.73 29.54
N GLU A 26 2.65 -23.22 29.05
CA GLU A 26 2.67 -22.42 27.85
C GLU A 26 2.01 -23.30 26.79
N LEU A 27 0.81 -22.89 26.37
CA LEU A 27 0.21 -23.41 25.15
C LEU A 27 1.22 -23.11 24.05
N LYS A 28 2.10 -24.07 23.74
CA LYS A 28 2.98 -23.96 22.59
C LYS A 28 2.06 -23.69 21.40
N PRO A 29 2.17 -22.51 20.76
CA PRO A 29 1.34 -22.22 19.61
C PRO A 29 1.53 -23.37 18.63
N ARG A 30 0.46 -24.12 18.36
CA ARG A 30 0.52 -25.19 17.36
C ARG A 30 0.94 -24.53 16.06
N GLU A 31 2.01 -25.05 15.45
CA GLU A 31 2.53 -24.54 14.19
C GLU A 31 1.39 -24.48 13.16
N ARG A 32 1.04 -23.26 12.70
CA ARG A 32 -0.12 -23.01 11.83
C ARG A 32 0.27 -23.04 10.36
N ASN A 33 1.03 -24.05 9.94
CA ASN A 33 1.51 -24.20 8.56
C ASN A 33 0.48 -24.88 7.65
N ILE A 34 -0.82 -24.64 7.86
CA ILE A 34 -1.87 -25.30 7.07
C ILE A 34 -1.70 -24.93 5.60
N LEU A 35 -1.66 -23.64 5.28
CA LEU A 35 -1.51 -23.15 3.90
C LEU A 35 -0.16 -23.55 3.27
N ALA A 36 0.93 -23.57 4.04
CA ALA A 36 2.24 -23.99 3.54
C ALA A 36 2.26 -25.50 3.19
N ASN A 37 1.60 -26.33 4.01
CA ASN A 37 1.48 -27.76 3.75
C ASN A 37 0.56 -28.03 2.54
N GLU A 38 -0.56 -27.31 2.41
CA GLU A 38 -1.43 -27.41 1.24
C GLU A 38 -0.71 -26.94 -0.03
N ALA A 39 0.03 -25.83 0.01
CA ALA A 39 0.84 -25.35 -1.10
C ALA A 39 1.87 -26.39 -1.56
N LYS A 40 2.49 -27.10 -0.61
CA LYS A 40 3.39 -28.22 -0.93
C LYS A 40 2.63 -29.41 -1.53
N ALA A 41 1.45 -29.74 -1.00
CA ALA A 41 0.63 -30.86 -1.48
C ALA A 41 0.19 -30.68 -2.93
N VAL A 42 -0.05 -29.43 -3.37
CA VAL A 42 -0.43 -29.11 -4.75
C VAL A 42 0.75 -28.75 -5.66
N ASP A 43 1.99 -28.86 -5.16
CA ASP A 43 3.19 -28.47 -5.87
C ASP A 43 3.10 -27.04 -6.44
N LEU A 44 2.72 -26.09 -5.57
CA LEU A 44 2.35 -24.72 -5.95
C LEU A 44 3.37 -24.08 -6.91
N ALA A 45 4.67 -24.27 -6.66
CA ALA A 45 5.73 -23.69 -7.48
C ALA A 45 5.66 -24.08 -8.97
N ASN A 46 5.21 -25.30 -9.29
CA ASN A 46 5.12 -25.79 -10.66
C ASN A 46 3.77 -25.52 -11.34
N VAL A 47 2.76 -25.08 -10.57
CA VAL A 47 1.44 -24.73 -11.11
C VAL A 47 1.19 -23.22 -11.16
N LEU A 48 2.06 -22.41 -10.56
CA LEU A 48 1.99 -20.96 -10.66
C LEU A 48 2.29 -20.51 -12.10
N ILE A 49 1.42 -19.64 -12.61
CA ILE A 49 1.67 -18.88 -13.83
C ILE A 49 2.63 -17.75 -13.44
N THR A 50 3.85 -17.77 -13.98
CA THR A 50 4.93 -16.81 -13.66
C THR A 50 5.14 -15.75 -14.73
N ASP A 51 4.39 -15.80 -15.82
CA ASP A 51 4.36 -14.78 -16.87
C ASP A 51 3.09 -13.94 -16.77
N ASP A 52 2.90 -12.98 -17.68
CA ASP A 52 1.73 -12.08 -17.66
C ASP A 52 0.45 -12.72 -18.25
N SER A 53 0.44 -14.02 -18.58
CA SER A 53 -0.71 -14.68 -19.21
C SER A 53 -1.94 -14.80 -18.30
N TRP A 54 -1.77 -14.60 -16.99
CA TRP A 54 -2.88 -14.52 -16.03
C TRP A 54 -3.74 -13.27 -16.24
N ASN A 55 -3.18 -12.20 -16.79
CA ASN A 55 -3.88 -10.93 -16.95
C ASN A 55 -4.70 -10.92 -18.24
N LYS A 56 -6.02 -11.04 -18.09
CA LYS A 56 -7.00 -11.01 -19.21
C LYS A 56 -7.79 -9.71 -19.26
N LEU A 57 -7.35 -8.68 -18.55
CA LEU A 57 -8.06 -7.41 -18.47
C LEU A 57 -7.78 -6.56 -19.71
N PRO A 58 -8.77 -5.78 -20.17
CA PRO A 58 -8.63 -4.94 -21.35
C PRO A 58 -7.54 -3.90 -21.14
N GLY A 59 -6.61 -3.84 -22.09
CA GLY A 59 -5.58 -2.79 -22.12
C GLY A 59 -6.12 -1.47 -22.66
N TYR A 60 -5.27 -0.44 -22.65
CA TYR A 60 -5.62 0.87 -23.22
C TYR A 60 -5.96 0.77 -24.72
N ASN A 61 -5.32 -0.10 -25.50
CA ASN A 61 -5.62 -0.18 -26.93
C ASN A 61 -6.87 -1.03 -27.28
N ASP A 62 -7.55 -1.64 -26.31
CA ASP A 62 -8.75 -2.46 -26.56
C ASP A 62 -10.01 -1.60 -26.80
N ARG A 63 -10.04 -0.91 -27.94
CA ARG A 63 -11.13 0.00 -28.29
C ARG A 63 -12.48 -0.72 -28.35
N LYS A 64 -12.51 -1.97 -28.80
CA LYS A 64 -13.73 -2.78 -28.85
C LYS A 64 -14.34 -2.95 -27.46
N PHE A 65 -13.53 -3.27 -26.45
CA PHE A 65 -14.02 -3.35 -25.07
C PHE A 65 -14.59 -2.01 -24.59
N TRP A 66 -13.83 -0.93 -24.74
CA TRP A 66 -14.24 0.40 -24.25
C TRP A 66 -15.49 0.93 -24.97
N GLU A 67 -15.61 0.69 -26.28
CA GLU A 67 -16.78 1.04 -27.11
C GLU A 67 -18.02 0.16 -26.89
N LEU A 68 -17.89 -0.97 -26.18
CA LEU A 68 -19.04 -1.80 -25.80
C LEU A 68 -19.71 -1.32 -24.51
N LEU A 69 -19.06 -0.46 -23.72
CA LEU A 69 -19.68 0.13 -22.54
C LEU A 69 -20.90 0.98 -22.93
N PRO A 70 -22.00 1.00 -22.15
CA PRO A 70 -23.16 1.82 -22.45
C PRO A 70 -22.80 3.30 -22.65
N ALA A 71 -23.41 3.94 -23.65
CA ALA A 71 -23.06 5.31 -24.03
C ALA A 71 -23.18 6.32 -22.88
N ASN A 72 -24.20 6.16 -22.01
CA ASN A 72 -24.38 7.00 -20.83
C ASN A 72 -23.22 6.85 -19.82
N ILE A 73 -22.69 5.64 -19.65
CA ILE A 73 -21.57 5.36 -18.75
C ILE A 73 -20.28 5.96 -19.30
N ARG A 74 -20.02 5.79 -20.61
CA ARG A 74 -18.87 6.45 -21.25
C ARG A 74 -18.93 7.96 -21.09
N GLN A 75 -20.09 8.55 -21.37
CA GLN A 75 -20.28 9.99 -21.25
C GLN A 75 -20.08 10.48 -19.80
N GLU A 76 -20.54 9.72 -18.80
CA GLU A 76 -20.30 10.06 -17.39
C GLU A 76 -18.80 10.09 -17.07
N TYR A 77 -18.03 9.07 -17.46
CA TYR A 77 -16.58 9.06 -17.24
C TYR A 77 -15.86 10.18 -17.99
N THR A 78 -16.25 10.45 -19.24
CA THR A 78 -15.70 11.59 -20.00
C THR A 78 -15.99 12.92 -19.30
N ASN A 79 -17.24 13.17 -18.88
CA ASN A 79 -17.61 14.41 -18.19
C ASN A 79 -16.83 14.60 -16.88
N ARG A 80 -16.66 13.52 -16.10
CA ARG A 80 -15.88 13.58 -14.85
C ARG A 80 -14.41 13.89 -15.12
N ALA A 81 -13.83 13.34 -16.18
CA ALA A 81 -12.46 13.66 -16.55
C ALA A 81 -12.31 15.12 -17.02
N GLU A 82 -13.31 15.67 -17.72
CA GLU A 82 -13.33 17.06 -18.17
C GLU A 82 -13.28 18.07 -17.02
N GLU A 83 -13.89 17.77 -15.87
CA GLU A 83 -13.80 18.59 -14.66
C GLU A 83 -12.35 18.78 -14.17
N TYR A 84 -11.44 17.88 -14.55
CA TYR A 84 -10.04 17.87 -14.13
C TYR A 84 -9.04 18.25 -15.24
N ILE A 85 -9.50 18.65 -16.43
CA ILE A 85 -8.60 18.98 -17.55
C ILE A 85 -7.67 20.18 -17.25
N THR A 86 -8.12 21.10 -16.40
CA THR A 86 -7.35 22.23 -15.89
C THR A 86 -7.05 22.09 -14.39
N TYR A 87 -6.99 20.86 -13.86
CA TYR A 87 -6.73 20.65 -12.45
C TYR A 87 -5.33 21.17 -12.06
N ASP A 88 -5.30 21.94 -10.97
CA ASP A 88 -4.06 22.44 -10.37
C ASP A 88 -3.62 21.49 -9.27
N TRP A 89 -2.58 20.70 -9.55
CA TRP A 89 -2.07 19.70 -8.63
C TRP A 89 -1.41 20.39 -7.43
N PRO A 90 -1.96 20.24 -6.20
CA PRO A 90 -1.46 20.95 -5.05
C PRO A 90 -0.07 20.44 -4.66
N VAL A 91 0.70 21.25 -3.92
CA VAL A 91 1.92 20.78 -3.26
C VAL A 91 1.57 20.30 -1.86
N VAL A 92 1.97 19.07 -1.51
CA VAL A 92 1.91 18.58 -0.12
C VAL A 92 3.10 19.15 0.65
N LYS A 93 2.85 20.02 1.62
CA LYS A 93 3.91 20.71 2.38
C LYS A 93 4.27 19.92 3.63
N ALA A 94 5.50 20.13 4.13
CA ALA A 94 5.91 19.63 5.45
C ALA A 94 4.91 20.01 6.57
N THR A 95 4.33 21.21 6.48
CA THR A 95 3.32 21.67 7.44
C THR A 95 2.00 20.92 7.38
N ASP A 96 1.64 20.32 6.25
CA ASP A 96 0.43 19.50 6.14
C ASP A 96 0.59 18.17 6.90
N TYR A 97 1.80 17.59 6.91
CA TYR A 97 2.10 16.42 7.75
C TYR A 97 2.15 16.77 9.23
N LEU A 98 2.84 17.88 9.58
CA LEU A 98 2.98 18.35 10.96
C LEU A 98 1.66 18.75 11.60
N GLU A 99 0.63 19.06 10.81
CA GLU A 99 -0.68 19.44 11.35
C GLU A 99 -1.29 18.33 12.21
N PHE A 100 -1.04 17.06 11.86
CA PHE A 100 -1.52 15.93 12.64
C PHE A 100 -1.00 15.95 14.09
N ILE A 101 0.27 16.27 14.30
CA ILE A 101 0.83 16.32 15.67
C ILE A 101 0.48 17.62 16.41
N ARG A 102 -0.03 18.64 15.71
CA ARG A 102 -0.46 19.91 16.30
C ARG A 102 -1.90 19.86 16.79
N SER A 103 -2.80 19.32 15.97
CA SER A 103 -4.24 19.37 16.20
C SER A 103 -4.96 18.02 16.04
N GLY A 104 -4.28 17.00 15.50
CA GLY A 104 -4.90 15.74 15.07
C GLY A 104 -5.56 15.80 13.70
N ASP A 105 -5.57 16.95 13.02
CA ASP A 105 -6.11 17.06 11.66
C ASP A 105 -5.19 16.36 10.66
N ARG A 106 -5.79 15.42 9.92
CA ARG A 106 -5.12 14.60 8.91
C ARG A 106 -5.02 15.27 7.54
N ARG A 107 -5.71 16.41 7.33
CA ARG A 107 -5.79 17.10 6.03
C ARG A 107 -6.34 16.19 4.92
N GLN A 108 -7.21 15.23 5.28
CA GLN A 108 -7.68 14.13 4.41
C GLN A 108 -8.22 14.62 3.06
N GLN A 109 -8.94 15.74 3.05
CA GLN A 109 -9.57 16.27 1.83
C GLN A 109 -8.55 16.64 0.75
N VAL A 110 -7.36 17.13 1.13
CA VAL A 110 -6.29 17.51 0.19
C VAL A 110 -5.79 16.27 -0.56
N TYR A 111 -5.60 15.16 0.15
CA TYR A 111 -5.12 13.90 -0.44
C TYR A 111 -6.21 13.20 -1.27
N ALA A 112 -7.45 13.20 -0.79
CA ALA A 112 -8.58 12.54 -1.47
C ALA A 112 -8.90 13.18 -2.83
N ALA A 113 -8.82 14.52 -2.93
CA ALA A 113 -9.10 15.23 -4.18
C ALA A 113 -8.16 14.81 -5.33
N CYS A 114 -6.87 14.62 -5.02
CA CYS A 114 -5.87 14.22 -6.01
C CYS A 114 -6.08 12.79 -6.54
N SER A 115 -6.49 11.88 -5.65
CA SER A 115 -6.81 10.50 -6.03
C SER A 115 -8.04 10.45 -6.95
N ASN A 116 -9.09 11.22 -6.62
CA ASN A 116 -10.27 11.34 -7.47
C ASN A 116 -9.97 11.95 -8.84
N ALA A 117 -9.08 12.96 -8.89
CA ALA A 117 -8.63 13.55 -10.14
C ALA A 117 -7.93 12.50 -11.01
N LEU A 118 -6.93 11.78 -10.47
CA LEU A 118 -6.21 10.72 -11.19
C LEU A 118 -7.18 9.66 -11.72
N ILE A 119 -8.06 9.12 -10.88
CA ILE A 119 -9.01 8.06 -11.28
C ILE A 119 -9.96 8.56 -12.37
N SER A 120 -10.48 9.79 -12.24
CA SER A 120 -11.39 10.36 -13.23
C SER A 120 -10.71 10.56 -14.58
N LEU A 121 -9.49 11.10 -14.58
CA LEU A 121 -8.68 11.30 -15.80
C LEU A 121 -8.33 9.97 -16.47
N VAL A 122 -7.88 8.97 -15.70
CA VAL A 122 -7.58 7.62 -16.20
C VAL A 122 -8.82 7.00 -16.83
N MET A 123 -9.95 7.00 -16.14
CA MET A 123 -11.18 6.40 -16.67
C MET A 123 -11.70 7.14 -17.90
N GLY A 124 -11.64 8.48 -17.90
CA GLY A 124 -12.00 9.30 -19.05
C GLY A 124 -11.15 8.99 -20.28
N GLU A 125 -9.83 8.85 -20.10
CA GLU A 125 -8.92 8.50 -21.19
C GLU A 125 -9.15 7.05 -21.66
N LEU A 126 -9.43 6.11 -20.77
CA LEU A 126 -9.75 4.73 -21.18
C LEU A 126 -10.99 4.68 -22.08
N VAL A 127 -12.09 5.35 -21.68
CA VAL A 127 -13.34 5.33 -22.45
C VAL A 127 -13.25 6.16 -23.73
N GLU A 128 -12.46 7.24 -23.75
CA GLU A 128 -12.37 8.14 -24.90
C GLU A 128 -11.26 7.74 -25.88
N GLY A 129 -10.06 7.44 -25.40
CA GLY A 129 -8.90 7.00 -26.19
C GLY A 129 -8.39 8.02 -27.20
N LYS A 130 -8.42 9.31 -26.87
CA LYS A 130 -8.03 10.41 -27.76
C LYS A 130 -6.76 11.14 -27.31
N GLY A 131 -6.22 10.78 -26.15
CA GLY A 131 -4.98 11.31 -25.60
C GLY A 131 -5.09 12.67 -24.91
N ARG A 132 -6.27 13.32 -24.90
CA ARG A 132 -6.38 14.69 -24.37
C ARG A 132 -6.24 14.79 -22.84
N PHE A 133 -6.38 13.69 -22.11
CA PHE A 133 -6.19 13.67 -20.66
C PHE A 133 -4.78 13.22 -20.26
N ILE A 134 -3.96 12.74 -21.21
CA ILE A 134 -2.64 12.17 -20.94
C ILE A 134 -1.73 13.14 -20.19
N ASP A 135 -1.69 14.42 -20.56
CA ASP A 135 -0.86 15.42 -19.87
C ASP A 135 -1.24 15.56 -18.39
N GLN A 136 -2.54 15.52 -18.07
CA GLN A 136 -3.00 15.58 -16.68
C GLN A 136 -2.71 14.28 -15.91
N ILE A 137 -2.76 13.13 -16.56
CA ILE A 137 -2.34 11.85 -15.96
C ILE A 137 -0.82 11.86 -15.70
N ILE A 138 -0.03 12.44 -16.61
CA ILE A 138 1.42 12.63 -16.41
C ILE A 138 1.68 13.56 -15.23
N ASN A 139 0.93 14.66 -15.10
CA ASN A 139 1.02 15.55 -13.95
C ASN A 139 0.68 14.82 -12.64
N ALA A 140 -0.32 13.94 -12.63
CA ALA A 140 -0.64 13.10 -11.48
C ALA A 140 0.54 12.19 -11.10
N VAL A 141 1.15 11.52 -12.09
CA VAL A 141 2.35 10.70 -11.89
C VAL A 141 3.47 11.53 -11.26
N TRP A 142 3.71 12.74 -11.77
CA TRP A 142 4.74 13.63 -11.23
C TRP A 142 4.42 14.09 -9.80
N TYR A 143 3.17 14.50 -9.56
CA TYR A 143 2.68 14.91 -8.24
C TYR A 143 2.90 13.83 -7.17
N TYR A 144 2.52 12.58 -7.45
CA TYR A 144 2.77 11.48 -6.51
C TYR A 144 4.26 11.14 -6.40
N SER A 145 5.01 11.25 -7.49
CA SER A 145 6.46 11.01 -7.46
C SER A 145 7.20 12.02 -6.58
N GLU A 146 6.79 13.29 -6.57
CA GLU A 146 7.39 14.34 -5.74
C GLU A 146 6.95 14.30 -4.26
N GLN A 147 5.88 13.58 -3.92
CA GLN A 147 5.49 13.41 -2.52
C GLN A 147 6.45 12.48 -1.79
N THR A 148 7.00 12.93 -0.66
CA THR A 148 7.87 12.09 0.19
C THR A 148 7.17 10.82 0.68
N TRP A 149 5.86 10.90 0.93
CA TRP A 149 5.05 9.81 1.50
C TRP A 149 3.65 9.79 0.91
N TRP A 150 3.12 8.60 0.64
CA TRP A 150 1.78 8.40 0.07
C TRP A 150 0.73 8.01 1.12
N GLY A 151 1.17 7.60 2.30
CA GLY A 151 0.29 7.16 3.36
C GLY A 151 -0.36 8.30 4.13
N TRP A 152 -1.21 7.94 5.08
CA TRP A 152 -1.93 8.92 5.88
C TRP A 152 -1.04 9.45 7.00
N SER A 153 -1.07 10.77 7.24
CA SER A 153 -0.25 11.41 8.27
C SER A 153 -0.46 10.82 9.68
N ALA A 154 -1.65 10.31 9.97
CA ALA A 154 -1.97 9.62 11.21
C ALA A 154 -1.20 8.30 11.41
N HIS A 155 -0.70 7.69 10.35
CA HIS A 155 0.00 6.41 10.44
C HIS A 155 1.51 6.57 10.65
N LEU A 156 2.06 7.77 10.46
CA LEU A 156 3.51 8.05 10.55
C LEU A 156 4.14 7.67 11.90
N GLY A 157 3.35 7.40 12.94
CA GLY A 157 3.88 6.93 14.23
C GLY A 157 4.57 5.56 14.19
N SER A 158 4.36 4.75 13.15
CA SER A 158 4.95 3.42 13.01
C SER A 158 6.43 3.44 12.59
N GLN A 159 6.91 4.52 11.99
CA GLN A 159 8.33 4.67 11.65
C GLN A 159 9.15 4.97 12.92
N LYS A 160 10.45 4.65 12.90
CA LYS A 160 11.36 4.83 14.04
C LYS A 160 11.52 6.28 14.48
N ALA A 161 11.41 7.23 13.55
CA ALA A 161 11.49 8.66 13.82
C ALA A 161 10.27 9.22 14.58
N GLY A 162 9.18 8.44 14.72
CA GLY A 162 7.93 8.89 15.32
C GLY A 162 7.06 9.73 14.35
N PRO A 163 5.93 10.28 14.81
CA PRO A 163 4.94 10.93 13.95
C PRO A 163 5.38 12.34 13.49
N GLY A 164 4.73 12.85 12.45
CA GLY A 164 4.74 14.28 12.08
C GLY A 164 5.43 14.62 10.77
N LEU A 165 6.56 13.99 10.43
CA LEU A 165 7.20 14.10 9.11
C LEU A 165 7.60 12.71 8.61
N PRO A 166 7.46 12.43 7.31
CA PRO A 166 7.91 11.15 6.76
C PRO A 166 9.44 11.05 6.72
N ASP A 167 9.99 9.93 7.21
CA ASP A 167 11.40 9.58 7.07
C ASP A 167 11.61 8.69 5.84
N ILE A 168 12.26 9.24 4.82
CA ILE A 168 12.60 8.51 3.58
C ILE A 168 13.54 7.32 3.83
N ASN A 169 14.25 7.29 4.96
CA ASN A 169 15.18 6.20 5.30
C ASN A 169 14.51 5.04 6.06
N ASP A 170 13.23 5.17 6.44
CA ASP A 170 12.45 4.13 7.10
C ASP A 170 11.08 3.94 6.42
N PRO A 171 11.04 3.69 5.09
CA PRO A 171 9.78 3.54 4.37
C PRO A 171 9.07 2.26 4.80
N TYR A 172 7.74 2.30 4.81
CA TYR A 172 6.89 1.17 5.14
C TYR A 172 5.57 1.27 4.34
N VAL A 173 4.71 0.26 4.43
CA VAL A 173 3.44 0.25 3.67
C VAL A 173 2.28 0.38 4.65
N ASP A 174 1.56 1.51 4.56
CA ASP A 174 0.27 1.68 5.23
C ASP A 174 -0.89 1.54 4.22
N LEU A 175 -2.12 1.75 4.69
CA LEU A 175 -3.31 1.73 3.86
C LEU A 175 -3.24 2.74 2.69
N GLY A 176 -2.79 3.98 2.94
CA GLY A 176 -2.72 5.01 1.91
C GLY A 176 -1.63 4.74 0.86
N VAL A 177 -0.46 4.24 1.27
CA VAL A 177 0.59 3.76 0.37
C VAL A 177 0.03 2.65 -0.52
N GLY A 178 -0.72 1.71 0.04
CA GLY A 178 -1.38 0.65 -0.73
C GLY A 178 -2.37 1.18 -1.77
N GLU A 179 -3.25 2.12 -1.38
CA GLU A 179 -4.22 2.76 -2.27
C GLU A 179 -3.54 3.49 -3.44
N VAL A 180 -2.55 4.34 -3.15
CA VAL A 180 -1.81 5.09 -4.18
C VAL A 180 -1.02 4.14 -5.08
N THR A 181 -0.37 3.12 -4.50
CA THR A 181 0.36 2.10 -5.26
C THR A 181 -0.55 1.40 -6.25
N SER A 182 -1.76 1.01 -5.83
CA SER A 182 -2.74 0.37 -6.71
C SER A 182 -3.11 1.27 -7.89
N ASN A 183 -3.48 2.52 -7.62
CA ASN A 183 -3.85 3.48 -8.67
C ASN A 183 -2.71 3.74 -9.66
N LEU A 184 -1.49 3.93 -9.15
CA LEU A 184 -0.30 4.17 -9.96
C LEU A 184 0.15 2.94 -10.75
N SER A 185 -0.03 1.73 -10.20
CA SER A 185 0.30 0.48 -10.90
C SER A 185 -0.65 0.24 -12.07
N TRP A 186 -1.95 0.48 -11.88
CA TRP A 186 -2.92 0.47 -12.99
C TRP A 186 -2.61 1.52 -14.03
N THR A 187 -2.27 2.74 -13.59
CA THR A 187 -1.88 3.83 -14.49
C THR A 187 -0.64 3.44 -15.32
N TYR A 188 0.37 2.83 -14.69
CA TYR A 188 1.54 2.31 -15.39
C TYR A 188 1.16 1.23 -16.41
N TYR A 189 0.44 0.20 -15.97
CA TYR A 189 0.03 -0.92 -16.82
C TYR A 189 -0.75 -0.44 -18.07
N LEU A 190 -1.65 0.52 -17.90
CA LEU A 190 -2.52 1.00 -18.97
C LEU A 190 -1.81 1.98 -19.91
N PHE A 191 -0.98 2.89 -19.39
CA PHE A 191 -0.51 4.05 -20.16
C PHE A 191 1.00 4.09 -20.40
N LYS A 192 1.77 3.07 -19.98
CA LYS A 192 3.23 3.04 -20.19
C LYS A 192 3.62 3.41 -21.63
N GLU A 193 2.99 2.79 -22.62
CA GLU A 193 3.30 3.05 -24.04
C GLU A 193 2.97 4.49 -24.45
N GLU A 194 1.86 5.05 -23.97
CA GLU A 194 1.48 6.45 -24.24
C GLU A 194 2.43 7.44 -23.56
N PHE A 195 2.84 7.16 -22.33
CA PHE A 195 3.85 7.96 -21.64
C PHE A 195 5.19 7.91 -22.37
N ASP A 196 5.60 6.76 -22.88
CA ASP A 196 6.88 6.60 -23.57
C ASP A 196 6.89 7.34 -24.93
N LYS A 197 5.73 7.54 -25.57
CA LYS A 197 5.60 8.41 -26.76
C LYS A 197 5.85 9.89 -26.42
N VAL A 198 5.47 10.32 -25.22
CA VAL A 198 5.73 11.69 -24.74
C VAL A 198 7.18 11.81 -24.27
N HIS A 199 7.58 11.01 -23.27
CA HIS A 199 8.95 10.90 -22.81
C HIS A 199 9.17 9.64 -21.93
N PRO A 200 10.20 8.80 -22.20
CA PRO A 200 10.41 7.54 -21.48
C PRO A 200 10.76 7.67 -19.99
N LEU A 201 11.15 8.87 -19.54
CA LEU A 201 11.39 9.11 -18.11
C LEU A 201 10.11 9.10 -17.26
N ILE A 202 8.95 9.30 -17.86
CA ILE A 202 7.68 9.32 -17.13
C ILE A 202 7.38 7.92 -16.59
N SER A 203 7.33 6.91 -17.46
CA SER A 203 7.05 5.53 -17.06
C SER A 203 8.18 4.97 -16.19
N LYS A 204 9.43 5.30 -16.49
CA LYS A 204 10.59 4.88 -15.69
C LYS A 204 10.50 5.40 -14.26
N ARG A 205 10.19 6.69 -14.08
CA ARG A 205 10.06 7.29 -12.75
C ARG A 205 8.87 6.69 -12.00
N LEU A 206 7.71 6.55 -12.65
CA LEU A 206 6.53 5.93 -12.06
C LEU A 206 6.85 4.54 -11.49
N LEU A 207 7.51 3.68 -12.27
CA LEU A 207 7.91 2.35 -11.82
C LEU A 207 8.94 2.40 -10.67
N GLN A 208 9.89 3.32 -10.72
CA GLN A 208 10.89 3.49 -9.65
C GLN A 208 10.23 3.86 -8.32
N GLU A 209 9.28 4.79 -8.32
CA GLU A 209 8.57 5.24 -7.13
C GLU A 209 7.67 4.15 -6.55
N ILE A 210 6.94 3.40 -7.41
CA ILE A 210 6.15 2.23 -6.98
C ILE A 210 7.05 1.20 -6.27
N ASN A 211 8.22 0.92 -6.84
CA ASN A 211 9.15 -0.03 -6.25
C ASN A 211 9.75 0.47 -4.94
N SER A 212 10.20 1.72 -4.87
CA SER A 212 10.94 2.25 -3.72
C SER A 212 10.02 2.52 -2.52
N LYS A 213 8.80 3.02 -2.74
CA LYS A 213 7.88 3.43 -1.68
C LYS A 213 6.94 2.32 -1.22
N SER A 214 6.76 1.27 -2.02
CA SER A 214 5.75 0.24 -1.73
C SER A 214 6.26 -1.19 -1.86
N LEU A 215 6.63 -1.64 -3.06
CA LEU A 215 6.96 -3.06 -3.27
C LEU A 215 8.21 -3.49 -2.51
N THR A 216 9.29 -2.71 -2.57
CA THR A 216 10.53 -3.05 -1.86
C THR A 216 10.31 -3.06 -0.34
N PRO A 217 9.73 -2.02 0.29
CA PRO A 217 9.40 -2.06 1.72
C PRO A 217 8.53 -3.26 2.10
N TYR A 218 7.53 -3.61 1.30
CA TYR A 218 6.66 -4.77 1.55
C TYR A 218 7.43 -6.10 1.53
N PHE A 219 8.41 -6.26 0.63
CA PHE A 219 9.17 -7.51 0.51
C PHE A 219 10.28 -7.68 1.53
N VAL A 220 10.87 -6.58 2.03
CA VAL A 220 12.08 -6.63 2.87
C VAL A 220 11.81 -6.40 4.36
N ARG A 221 10.58 -6.01 4.72
CA ARG A 221 10.19 -5.74 6.11
C ARG A 221 9.13 -6.74 6.58
N ASP A 222 9.32 -7.23 7.79
CA ASP A 222 8.39 -8.10 8.52
C ASP A 222 8.13 -7.60 9.95
N ASP A 223 8.54 -6.36 10.24
CA ASP A 223 8.57 -5.73 11.57
C ASP A 223 7.32 -4.90 11.89
N PHE A 224 6.16 -5.30 11.37
CA PHE A 224 4.87 -4.60 11.48
C PHE A 224 3.99 -5.10 12.64
#